data_AF-A0A8C8UFM6-F1
#
_entry.id   AF-A0A8C8UFM6-F1
#
_cell.length_a   1.000
_cell.length_b   1.000
_cell.length_c   1.000
_cell.angle_alpha   90.00
_cell.angle_beta   90.00
_cell.angle_gamma   90.00
#
_symmetry.space_group_name_H-M   'P 1'
#
loop_
_entity.id
_entity.type
_entity.pdbx_description
1 polymer ?
#
loop_
_entity_poly.entity_id
_entity_poly.type
_entity_poly.pdbx_seq_one_letter_code
_entity_poly.pdbx_strand_id
1 'polypeptide(L)'
;MARQLRGPLHPDKDDTEEECVQEEDGDRDSEFVDAEELCSGGIQAGSLPGRARVSIPDELTKEQCPVRGRFPLLGPWWRVKVRVVKPVRSKIYQAQGFPSYFLQSDMSPPHQKNICSLFLKECGYERRDEFLKWVERVSSYEKLNFENLPDTLRRFDREPGEKNKGTPTENEQDVRRLPVEESFPFVCVMTALKFPKVMEFLPTLFPRHFRRLIGSSSEEVLQRIEEALGTHPWKLGFRRVTYRQMKLLSCEASWTAFSQCPSLLQLMTPLQKNALVVYAKLRQTCREDGHTCVEVEALTSAVAQNMSFQEACESLEFMKDLDVVTYEKDCVFLSELYQAEQGIASSICDLINRPPWHLQVDVKKVLASISSGKPEDSRRAEAAEGSEPDGMGLAQGESVADPQDGGDHVRIDGDHEMSADICDVPLDQDQVVALEMICAKAVTVLSGKGGCGKTTIVSHLFKHVEQLEEKEVQQACKDFELDGDASEEWLAFPKQSPAAVDKAIDVLLTAPTGKAASLLRQKTDLPAYTLYQVILDSYPVLNLATCCRMFLRLLRQEGVPLN
;
A
#
# COMPACT_ATOMS: atom_id res chain seq x y z
N MET A 1 13.94 2.89 -36.23
CA MET A 1 14.54 4.17 -35.79
C MET A 1 13.53 4.94 -34.96
N ALA A 2 13.97 5.55 -33.85
CA ALA A 2 13.12 6.42 -33.04
C ALA A 2 13.07 7.83 -33.68
N ARG A 3 11.88 8.42 -33.73
CA ARG A 3 11.58 9.77 -34.24
C ARG A 3 10.99 10.60 -33.10
N GLN A 4 11.27 11.89 -33.04
CA GLN A 4 10.56 12.80 -32.13
C GLN A 4 9.44 13.49 -32.92
N LEU A 5 8.21 13.43 -32.42
CA LEU A 5 7.06 14.16 -32.95
C LEU A 5 6.77 15.37 -32.07
N ARG A 6 6.37 16.47 -32.70
CA ARG A 6 5.87 17.66 -32.01
C ARG A 6 4.65 18.20 -32.74
N GLY A 7 3.54 18.42 -32.03
CA GLY A 7 2.34 18.96 -32.65
C GLY A 7 1.11 18.96 -31.74
N PRO A 8 -0.01 19.55 -32.20
CA PRO A 8 -1.27 19.52 -31.45
C PRO A 8 -1.77 18.08 -31.29
N LEU A 9 -2.40 17.80 -30.16
CA LEU A 9 -2.94 16.48 -29.87
C LEU A 9 -4.37 16.38 -30.40
N HIS A 10 -4.67 15.33 -31.16
CA HIS A 10 -6.03 15.05 -31.60
C HIS A 10 -6.46 13.66 -31.11
N PRO A 11 -7.47 13.56 -30.23
CA PRO A 11 -7.98 12.26 -29.81
C PRO A 11 -8.62 11.54 -30.99
N ASP A 12 -8.40 10.23 -31.10
CA ASP A 12 -9.05 9.40 -32.13
C ASP A 12 -10.53 9.18 -31.75
N LYS A 13 -11.43 9.12 -32.74
CA LYS A 13 -12.88 9.02 -32.48
C LYS A 13 -13.38 7.58 -32.36
N ASP A 14 -12.56 6.62 -32.77
CA ASP A 14 -12.86 5.18 -32.79
C ASP A 14 -11.90 4.41 -31.87
N ASP A 15 -12.01 4.59 -30.56
CA ASP A 15 -11.42 3.68 -29.57
C ASP A 15 -12.47 2.60 -29.23
N THR A 16 -12.68 1.64 -30.13
CA THR A 16 -13.18 0.34 -29.70
C THR A 16 -12.09 -0.32 -28.88
N GLU A 17 -12.42 -0.67 -27.64
CA GLU A 17 -11.56 -1.40 -26.70
C GLU A 17 -11.16 -2.75 -27.31
N GLU A 18 -10.15 -2.78 -28.17
CA GLU A 18 -9.47 -4.03 -28.53
C GLU A 18 -8.63 -4.45 -27.32
N GLU A 19 -9.06 -5.56 -26.70
CA GLU A 19 -8.37 -6.26 -25.62
C GLU A 19 -6.85 -6.27 -25.88
N CYS A 20 -6.13 -5.51 -25.07
CA CYS A 20 -4.68 -5.60 -25.06
C CYS A 20 -4.30 -6.94 -24.43
N VAL A 21 -3.49 -7.70 -25.18
CA VAL A 21 -2.59 -8.71 -24.62
C VAL A 21 -1.98 -8.13 -23.35
N GLN A 22 -2.21 -8.81 -22.22
CA GLN A 22 -1.55 -8.52 -20.96
C GLN A 22 -0.05 -8.75 -21.16
N GLU A 23 0.67 -7.72 -21.57
CA GLU A 23 2.05 -7.60 -21.09
C GLU A 23 1.91 -7.34 -19.60
N GLU A 24 2.29 -8.34 -18.80
CA GLU A 24 2.48 -8.17 -17.36
C GLU A 24 3.33 -6.90 -17.19
N ASP A 25 2.72 -5.82 -16.71
CA ASP A 25 3.44 -4.67 -16.18
C ASP A 25 4.22 -5.24 -14.97
N GLY A 26 5.41 -5.77 -15.26
CA GLY A 26 6.39 -6.27 -14.31
C GLY A 26 6.98 -5.11 -13.54
N ASP A 27 6.15 -4.46 -12.75
CA ASP A 27 6.53 -3.65 -11.59
C ASP A 27 5.25 -3.24 -10.86
N ARG A 28 4.66 -4.21 -10.16
CA ARG A 28 4.04 -3.87 -8.86
C ARG A 28 5.18 -3.55 -7.91
N ASP A 29 5.76 -2.37 -8.08
CA ASP A 29 6.61 -1.73 -7.08
C ASP A 29 5.74 -1.45 -5.86
N SER A 30 5.56 -2.46 -5.02
CA SER A 30 5.25 -2.21 -3.63
C SER A 30 6.57 -1.80 -2.99
N GLU A 31 7.03 -0.58 -3.29
CA GLU A 31 8.15 0.00 -2.57
C GLU A 31 7.75 0.10 -1.10
N PHE A 32 8.68 -0.28 -0.22
CA PHE A 32 8.51 -0.11 1.22
C PHE A 32 8.34 1.38 1.51
N VAL A 33 7.18 1.75 2.03
CA VAL A 33 6.87 3.11 2.49
C VAL A 33 6.88 3.06 4.01
N ASP A 34 7.74 3.88 4.62
CA ASP A 34 7.84 3.96 6.06
C ASP A 34 6.50 4.41 6.67
N ALA A 35 6.20 3.96 7.88
CA ALA A 35 4.98 4.30 8.60
C ALA A 35 4.87 5.81 8.85
N GLU A 36 6.00 6.49 9.13
CA GLU A 36 6.03 7.96 9.27
C GLU A 36 5.67 8.64 7.93
N GLU A 37 6.21 8.13 6.81
CA GLU A 37 5.91 8.63 5.47
C GLU A 37 4.44 8.39 5.11
N LEU A 38 3.90 7.19 5.37
CA LEU A 38 2.48 6.87 5.17
C LEU A 38 1.54 7.76 6.00
N CYS A 39 1.93 8.10 7.23
CA CYS A 39 1.13 8.92 8.14
C CYS A 39 1.28 10.43 7.92
N SER A 40 2.29 10.86 7.17
CA SER A 40 2.57 12.29 6.92
C SER A 40 1.55 13.00 6.00
N GLY A 41 0.60 12.25 5.44
CA GLY A 41 -0.45 12.78 4.54
C GLY A 41 0.06 13.19 3.15
N GLY A 42 1.27 12.80 2.77
CA GLY A 42 1.81 13.15 1.45
C GLY A 42 1.16 12.38 0.29
N ILE A 43 1.49 12.81 -0.93
CA ILE A 43 0.82 12.33 -2.15
C ILE A 43 1.41 10.98 -2.58
N GLN A 44 0.58 9.92 -2.55
CA GLN A 44 0.96 8.58 -2.99
C GLN A 44 0.89 8.40 -4.52
N ALA A 45 1.63 7.41 -5.05
CA ALA A 45 1.59 7.00 -6.45
C ALA A 45 0.21 6.51 -6.92
N GLY A 46 -0.25 7.00 -8.07
CA GLY A 46 -1.43 6.49 -8.77
C GLY A 46 -1.10 5.37 -9.75
N SER A 47 -2.12 4.89 -10.47
CA SER A 47 -1.93 3.99 -11.61
C SER A 47 -1.32 4.74 -12.79
N LEU A 48 -0.60 4.00 -13.65
CA LEU A 48 -0.17 4.56 -14.93
C LEU A 48 -1.39 4.89 -15.80
N PRO A 49 -1.32 5.96 -16.62
CA PRO A 49 -2.34 6.25 -17.62
C PRO A 49 -2.58 5.05 -18.54
N GLY A 50 -3.85 4.86 -18.92
CA GLY A 50 -4.23 3.89 -19.95
C GLY A 50 -3.53 4.19 -21.29
N ARG A 51 -3.40 3.17 -22.13
CA ARG A 51 -2.95 3.36 -23.50
C ARG A 51 -4.12 3.92 -24.32
N ALA A 52 -3.86 4.97 -25.10
CA ALA A 52 -4.82 5.60 -25.99
C ALA A 52 -4.22 5.72 -27.39
N ARG A 53 -5.10 5.83 -28.39
CA ARG A 53 -4.73 6.16 -29.77
C ARG A 53 -5.02 7.64 -30.03
N VAL A 54 -4.03 8.34 -30.59
CA VAL A 54 -4.11 9.77 -30.90
C VAL A 54 -3.51 10.05 -32.28
N SER A 55 -3.91 11.14 -32.91
CA SER A 55 -3.24 11.68 -34.10
C SER A 55 -2.43 12.91 -33.73
N ILE A 56 -1.18 12.96 -34.18
CA ILE A 56 -0.28 14.09 -33.99
C ILE A 56 0.21 14.55 -35.37
N PRO A 57 -0.26 15.69 -35.90
CA PRO A 57 0.36 16.31 -37.07
C PRO A 57 1.72 16.85 -36.69
N ASP A 58 2.77 16.23 -37.23
CA ASP A 58 4.14 16.65 -36.94
C ASP A 58 4.40 18.05 -37.52
N GLU A 59 4.76 19.00 -36.67
CA GLU A 59 4.97 20.39 -37.08
C GLU A 59 6.10 20.53 -38.09
N LEU A 60 7.09 19.63 -38.04
CA LEU A 60 8.26 19.59 -38.91
C LEU A 60 7.92 19.06 -40.30
N THR A 61 7.26 17.90 -40.40
CA THR A 61 6.99 17.27 -41.70
C THR A 61 5.58 17.51 -42.24
N LYS A 62 4.70 18.09 -41.43
CA LYS A 62 3.25 18.24 -41.68
C LYS A 62 2.49 16.92 -41.87
N GLU A 63 3.13 15.79 -41.56
CA GLU A 63 2.54 14.45 -41.67
C GLU A 63 1.61 14.19 -40.48
N GLN A 64 0.38 13.77 -40.74
CA GLN A 64 -0.51 13.24 -39.70
C GLN A 64 -0.01 11.87 -39.24
N CYS A 65 0.48 11.80 -38.01
CA CYS A 65 1.05 10.58 -37.45
C CYS A 65 0.07 9.96 -36.43
N PRO A 66 -0.55 8.79 -36.73
CA PRO A 66 -1.30 8.05 -35.72
C PRO A 66 -0.34 7.41 -34.73
N VAL A 67 -0.55 7.64 -33.44
CA VAL A 67 0.32 7.20 -32.34
C VAL A 67 -0.51 6.45 -31.30
N ARG A 68 -0.01 5.29 -30.86
CA ARG A 68 -0.52 4.56 -29.69
C ARG A 68 0.47 4.70 -28.55
N GLY A 69 -0.02 5.05 -27.35
CA GLY A 69 0.85 5.35 -26.21
C GLY A 69 0.07 5.66 -24.94
N ARG A 70 0.78 5.93 -23.83
CA ARG A 70 0.15 6.37 -22.58
C ARG A 70 0.11 7.89 -22.54
N PHE A 71 -1.08 8.46 -22.71
CA PHE A 71 -1.31 9.91 -22.75
C PHE A 71 -2.14 10.34 -21.54
N PRO A 72 -1.54 10.95 -20.49
CA PRO A 72 -2.28 11.42 -19.32
C PRO A 72 -3.39 12.44 -19.63
N LEU A 73 -3.20 13.25 -20.68
CA LEU A 73 -4.12 14.28 -21.13
C LEU A 73 -4.40 14.11 -22.63
N LEU A 74 -5.66 14.27 -23.02
CA LEU A 74 -6.16 14.02 -24.40
C LEU A 74 -6.79 15.27 -25.07
N GLY A 75 -7.00 16.35 -24.32
CA GLY A 75 -7.66 17.56 -24.81
C GLY A 75 -6.96 18.20 -26.03
N PRO A 76 -7.72 18.72 -27.01
CA PRO A 76 -7.16 19.30 -28.25
C PRO A 76 -6.42 20.63 -28.05
N TRP A 77 -6.54 21.25 -26.87
CA TRP A 77 -5.76 22.44 -26.50
C TRP A 77 -4.33 22.12 -26.08
N TRP A 78 -3.95 20.84 -26.05
CA TRP A 78 -2.58 20.44 -25.78
C TRP A 78 -1.76 20.32 -27.06
N ARG A 79 -0.54 20.83 -27.02
CA ARG A 79 0.54 20.49 -27.94
C ARG A 79 1.49 19.55 -27.21
N VAL A 80 1.89 18.47 -27.87
CA VAL A 80 2.72 17.42 -27.28
C VAL A 80 4.07 17.30 -27.97
N LYS A 81 5.08 16.88 -27.20
CA LYS A 81 6.38 16.42 -27.70
C LYS A 81 6.60 15.00 -27.20
N VAL A 82 6.76 14.04 -28.10
CA VAL A 82 6.87 12.62 -27.75
C VAL A 82 7.83 11.88 -28.67
N ARG A 83 8.62 10.94 -28.13
CA ARG A 83 9.43 10.03 -28.94
C ARG A 83 8.57 8.86 -29.39
N VAL A 84 8.71 8.46 -30.64
CA VAL A 84 7.96 7.36 -31.23
C VAL A 84 8.86 6.43 -32.02
N VAL A 85 8.46 5.17 -32.13
CA VAL A 85 9.07 4.18 -33.01
C VAL A 85 7.99 3.64 -33.93
N LYS A 86 8.33 3.47 -35.22
CA LYS A 86 7.45 2.82 -36.18
C LYS A 86 7.82 1.34 -36.30
N PRO A 87 6.95 0.40 -35.87
CA PRO A 87 7.16 -1.02 -36.11
C PRO A 87 7.12 -1.33 -37.62
N VAL A 88 7.95 -2.27 -38.07
CA VAL A 88 8.17 -2.57 -39.51
C VAL A 88 6.89 -2.91 -40.28
N ARG A 89 5.86 -3.46 -39.60
CA ARG A 89 4.58 -3.86 -40.21
C ARG A 89 3.38 -3.01 -39.78
N SER A 90 3.59 -1.93 -39.02
CA SER A 90 2.50 -1.10 -38.49
C SER A 90 2.43 0.27 -39.17
N LYS A 91 1.20 0.71 -39.47
CA LYS A 91 0.92 2.09 -39.88
C LYS A 91 0.90 3.05 -38.68
N ILE A 92 0.74 2.52 -37.48
CA ILE A 92 0.64 3.26 -36.21
C ILE A 92 2.01 3.31 -35.54
N TYR A 93 2.43 4.50 -35.15
CA TYR A 93 3.62 4.74 -34.35
C TYR A 93 3.37 4.34 -32.88
N GLN A 94 4.38 3.79 -32.21
CA GLN A 94 4.32 3.48 -30.78
C GLN A 94 5.10 4.53 -30.00
N ALA A 95 4.46 5.17 -29.03
CA ALA A 95 5.14 6.11 -28.13
C ALA A 95 6.18 5.38 -27.27
N GLN A 96 7.35 5.98 -27.13
CA GLN A 96 8.42 5.58 -26.24
C GLN A 96 8.38 6.50 -25.02
N GLY A 97 7.93 5.96 -23.88
CA GLY A 97 7.73 6.74 -22.65
C GLY A 97 6.49 7.63 -22.67
N PHE A 98 6.54 8.73 -21.93
CA PHE A 98 5.43 9.67 -21.74
C PHE A 98 5.67 11.00 -22.47
N PRO A 99 4.61 11.65 -22.99
CA PRO A 99 4.71 12.92 -23.71
C PRO A 99 4.95 14.10 -22.77
N SER A 100 5.68 15.11 -23.25
CA SER A 100 5.67 16.45 -22.67
C SER A 100 4.48 17.24 -23.18
N TYR A 101 3.85 18.06 -22.33
CA TYR A 101 2.67 18.87 -22.67
C TYR A 101 2.98 20.37 -22.67
N PHE A 102 2.41 21.07 -23.65
CA PHE A 102 2.46 22.52 -23.79
C PHE A 102 1.05 23.04 -24.07
N LEU A 103 0.58 24.00 -23.29
CA LEU A 103 -0.75 24.57 -23.50
C LEU A 103 -0.75 25.49 -24.72
N GLN A 104 -1.77 25.36 -25.56
CA GLN A 104 -2.08 26.33 -26.60
C GLN A 104 -2.92 27.45 -25.98
N SER A 105 -2.25 28.40 -25.31
CA SER A 105 -2.89 29.42 -24.46
C SER A 105 -3.88 30.30 -25.23
N ASP A 106 -3.60 30.55 -26.52
CA ASP A 106 -4.41 31.32 -27.47
C ASP A 106 -5.62 30.56 -28.04
N MET A 107 -5.86 29.32 -27.59
CA MET A 107 -6.90 28.43 -28.13
C MET A 107 -6.78 28.21 -29.66
N SER A 108 -5.57 28.28 -30.21
CA SER A 108 -5.24 27.98 -31.61
C SER A 108 -6.17 28.64 -32.66
N PRO A 109 -6.03 29.95 -32.91
CA PRO A 109 -6.77 30.65 -33.96
C PRO A 109 -6.64 29.96 -35.33
N PRO A 110 -7.71 29.87 -36.15
CA PRO A 110 -9.04 30.46 -36.01
C PRO A 110 -10.08 29.54 -35.33
N HIS A 111 -9.64 28.50 -34.61
CA HIS A 111 -10.53 27.47 -34.06
C HIS A 111 -10.92 27.71 -32.58
N GLN A 112 -10.78 28.93 -32.08
CA GLN A 112 -10.99 29.25 -30.65
C GLN A 112 -12.37 28.85 -30.16
N LYS A 113 -13.43 29.13 -30.93
CA LYS A 113 -14.82 28.73 -30.60
C LYS A 113 -14.94 27.23 -30.39
N ASN A 114 -14.31 26.43 -31.26
CA ASN A 114 -14.38 24.97 -31.20
C ASN A 114 -13.58 24.44 -30.00
N ILE A 115 -12.36 24.96 -29.77
CA ILE A 115 -11.52 24.55 -28.64
C ILE A 115 -12.18 24.93 -27.31
N CYS A 116 -12.71 26.15 -27.19
CA CYS A 116 -13.44 26.58 -26.00
C CYS A 116 -14.68 25.71 -25.76
N SER A 117 -15.45 25.40 -26.81
CA SER A 117 -16.62 24.52 -26.71
C SER A 117 -16.26 23.12 -26.21
N LEU A 118 -15.21 22.50 -26.76
CA LEU A 118 -14.72 21.20 -26.33
C LEU A 118 -14.20 21.23 -24.88
N PHE A 119 -13.44 22.27 -24.53
CA PHE A 119 -12.92 22.46 -23.17
C PHE A 119 -14.03 22.59 -22.14
N LEU A 120 -15.00 23.48 -22.36
CA LEU A 120 -16.13 23.67 -21.46
C LEU A 120 -17.01 22.42 -21.35
N LYS A 121 -17.15 21.66 -22.45
CA LYS A 121 -17.82 20.35 -22.43
C LYS A 121 -17.09 19.36 -21.53
N GLU A 122 -15.77 19.26 -21.65
CA GLU A 122 -14.96 18.34 -20.84
C GLU A 122 -14.92 18.76 -19.36
N CYS A 123 -15.01 20.05 -19.08
CA CYS A 123 -15.15 20.59 -17.73
C CYS A 123 -16.57 20.42 -17.14
N GLY A 124 -17.54 19.93 -17.92
CA GLY A 124 -18.93 19.76 -17.47
C GLY A 124 -19.72 21.06 -17.31
N TYR A 125 -19.37 22.13 -18.03
CA TYR A 125 -20.09 23.41 -17.94
C TYR A 125 -21.40 23.39 -18.74
N GLU A 126 -22.53 23.42 -18.04
CA GLU A 126 -23.88 23.25 -18.63
C GLU A 126 -24.27 24.41 -19.56
N ARG A 127 -23.97 25.66 -19.17
CA ARG A 127 -24.35 26.88 -19.92
C ARG A 127 -23.43 27.20 -21.10
N ARG A 128 -22.67 26.20 -21.59
CA ARG A 128 -21.69 26.35 -22.68
C ARG A 128 -22.27 27.07 -23.90
N ASP A 129 -23.42 26.64 -24.41
CA ASP A 129 -23.95 27.18 -25.67
C ASP A 129 -24.45 28.62 -25.52
N GLU A 130 -24.98 28.97 -24.34
CA GLU A 130 -25.36 30.35 -24.00
C GLU A 130 -24.12 31.24 -23.90
N PHE A 131 -23.09 30.76 -23.19
CA PHE A 131 -21.81 31.46 -23.04
C PHE A 131 -21.16 31.75 -24.39
N LEU A 132 -21.07 30.75 -25.27
CA LEU A 132 -20.49 30.91 -26.60
C LEU A 132 -21.25 31.97 -27.42
N LYS A 133 -22.59 31.95 -27.41
CA LYS A 133 -23.40 32.99 -28.09
C LYS A 133 -23.17 34.37 -27.48
N TRP A 134 -23.00 34.45 -26.17
CA TRP A 134 -22.74 35.70 -25.47
C TRP A 134 -21.36 36.29 -25.81
N VAL A 135 -20.30 35.49 -25.85
CA VAL A 135 -18.94 35.94 -26.24
C VAL A 135 -18.94 36.50 -27.66
N GLU A 136 -19.65 35.83 -28.57
CA GLU A 136 -19.79 36.27 -29.97
C GLU A 136 -20.46 37.67 -30.06
N ARG A 137 -21.38 37.97 -29.15
CA ARG A 137 -22.08 39.26 -29.08
C ARG A 137 -21.26 40.37 -28.43
N VAL A 138 -20.51 40.08 -27.37
CA VAL A 138 -19.93 41.11 -26.48
C VAL A 138 -18.47 41.45 -26.81
N SER A 139 -17.65 40.46 -27.19
CA SER A 139 -16.20 40.65 -27.24
C SER A 139 -15.47 40.05 -28.44
N SER A 140 -16.16 39.26 -29.28
CA SER A 140 -15.56 38.40 -30.31
C SER A 140 -14.67 37.29 -29.73
N TYR A 141 -14.54 36.17 -30.46
CA TYR A 141 -13.67 35.05 -30.08
C TYR A 141 -12.18 35.35 -30.27
N GLU A 142 -11.83 36.36 -31.06
CA GLU A 142 -10.43 36.73 -31.30
C GLU A 142 -9.69 37.13 -30.03
N LYS A 143 -10.42 37.64 -29.03
CA LYS A 143 -9.88 38.07 -27.74
C LYS A 143 -9.96 36.98 -26.66
N LEU A 144 -10.68 35.88 -26.89
CA LEU A 144 -10.87 34.83 -25.89
C LEU A 144 -9.67 33.88 -25.87
N ASN A 145 -9.09 33.66 -24.70
CA ASN A 145 -7.97 32.75 -24.50
C ASN A 145 -8.06 32.08 -23.12
N PHE A 146 -7.15 31.15 -22.81
CA PHE A 146 -7.23 30.44 -21.52
C PHE A 146 -6.89 31.32 -20.31
N GLU A 147 -6.15 32.42 -20.50
CA GLU A 147 -5.80 33.34 -19.41
C GLU A 147 -7.00 34.16 -18.95
N ASN A 148 -7.84 34.62 -19.89
CA ASN A 148 -9.01 35.45 -19.58
C ASN A 148 -10.33 34.68 -19.49
N LEU A 149 -10.35 33.39 -19.85
CA LEU A 149 -11.53 32.54 -19.76
C LEU A 149 -12.17 32.51 -18.36
N PRO A 150 -11.43 32.37 -17.25
CA PRO A 150 -12.03 32.34 -15.91
C PRO A 150 -12.82 33.61 -15.59
N ASP A 151 -12.24 34.78 -15.85
CA ASP A 151 -12.90 36.06 -15.61
C ASP A 151 -14.07 36.29 -16.56
N THR A 152 -13.95 35.81 -17.80
CA THR A 152 -15.02 35.91 -18.80
C THR A 152 -16.22 35.04 -18.42
N LEU A 153 -16.00 33.82 -17.92
CA LEU A 153 -17.06 32.95 -17.38
C LEU A 153 -17.75 33.58 -16.17
N ARG A 154 -16.97 34.11 -15.22
CA ARG A 154 -17.52 34.78 -14.03
C ARG A 154 -18.32 36.02 -14.39
N ARG A 155 -17.92 36.78 -15.40
CA ARG A 155 -18.71 37.93 -15.92
C ARG A 155 -20.03 37.47 -16.52
N PHE A 156 -20.01 36.43 -17.34
CA PHE A 156 -21.21 35.87 -17.95
C PHE A 156 -22.20 35.33 -16.89
N ASP A 157 -21.72 34.64 -15.86
CA ASP A 157 -22.59 34.13 -14.79
C ASP A 157 -23.10 35.23 -13.84
N ARG A 158 -22.44 36.39 -13.79
CA ARG A 158 -22.91 37.59 -13.06
C ARG A 158 -23.89 38.44 -13.85
N GLU A 159 -23.92 38.34 -15.18
CA GLU A 159 -24.91 39.07 -15.95
C GLU A 159 -26.30 38.53 -15.60
N PRO A 160 -27.22 39.40 -15.13
CA PRO A 160 -28.57 38.98 -14.85
C PRO A 160 -29.21 38.53 -16.16
N GLY A 161 -29.30 37.22 -16.36
CA GLY A 161 -30.28 36.66 -17.30
C GLY A 161 -31.64 37.23 -16.92
N GLU A 162 -32.47 37.58 -17.91
CA GLU A 162 -33.77 38.25 -17.78
C GLU A 162 -34.83 37.55 -16.89
N LYS A 163 -34.45 36.59 -16.04
CA LYS A 163 -35.34 35.93 -15.09
C LYS A 163 -34.59 35.64 -13.79
N ASN A 164 -34.55 36.63 -12.89
CA ASN A 164 -34.87 36.46 -11.47
C ASN A 164 -34.74 37.80 -10.73
N LYS A 165 -35.88 38.34 -10.30
CA LYS A 165 -35.94 39.42 -9.30
C LYS A 165 -35.59 38.83 -7.93
N GLY A 166 -34.37 39.05 -7.48
CA GLY A 166 -33.95 38.86 -6.10
C GLY A 166 -32.95 39.97 -5.77
N THR A 167 -33.28 40.78 -4.77
CA THR A 167 -32.49 41.92 -4.28
C THR A 167 -31.02 41.56 -4.03
N PRO A 168 -30.05 42.39 -4.44
CA PRO A 168 -28.65 42.19 -4.08
C PRO A 168 -28.47 42.65 -2.63
N THR A 169 -28.22 41.72 -1.71
CA THR A 169 -27.72 42.07 -0.39
C THR A 169 -26.22 42.31 -0.52
N GLU A 170 -25.82 43.57 -0.36
CA GLU A 170 -24.44 43.98 -0.17
C GLU A 170 -23.94 43.32 1.13
N ASN A 171 -23.22 42.20 1.03
CA ASN A 171 -22.21 41.71 1.98
C ASN A 171 -21.90 40.24 1.63
N GLU A 172 -20.87 40.04 0.81
CA GLU A 172 -19.97 38.87 0.80
C GLU A 172 -19.11 38.95 -0.47
N GLN A 173 -17.91 39.54 -0.34
CA GLN A 173 -16.84 39.48 -1.34
C GLN A 173 -16.18 38.09 -1.38
N ASP A 174 -16.95 37.03 -1.13
CA ASP A 174 -16.48 35.68 -1.39
C ASP A 174 -16.56 35.46 -2.90
N VAL A 175 -15.39 35.38 -3.54
CA VAL A 175 -15.25 34.96 -4.93
C VAL A 175 -15.70 33.51 -5.00
N ARG A 176 -17.01 33.28 -5.09
CA ARG A 176 -17.60 31.96 -5.20
C ARG A 176 -17.04 31.30 -6.45
N ARG A 177 -16.16 30.32 -6.26
CA ARG A 177 -15.55 29.56 -7.35
C ARG A 177 -16.66 28.90 -8.16
N LEU A 178 -16.55 28.98 -9.49
CA LEU A 178 -17.50 28.29 -10.36
C LEU A 178 -17.24 26.77 -10.25
N PRO A 179 -18.27 25.91 -10.28
CA PRO A 179 -18.08 24.45 -10.25
C PRO A 179 -17.13 23.94 -11.35
N VAL A 180 -17.09 24.62 -12.50
CA VAL A 180 -16.17 24.33 -13.61
C VAL A 180 -14.69 24.45 -13.18
N GLU A 181 -14.38 25.31 -12.20
CA GLU A 181 -13.02 25.54 -11.68
C GLU A 181 -12.47 24.36 -10.88
N GLU A 182 -13.36 23.46 -10.42
CA GLU A 182 -12.99 22.24 -9.70
C GLU A 182 -12.75 21.04 -10.64
N SER A 183 -13.14 21.17 -11.92
CA SER A 183 -12.96 20.10 -12.90
C SER A 183 -11.48 19.87 -13.23
N PHE A 184 -11.08 18.60 -13.35
CA PHE A 184 -9.68 18.25 -13.65
C PHE A 184 -9.12 18.91 -14.93
N PRO A 185 -9.87 18.99 -16.06
CA PRO A 185 -9.38 19.69 -17.25
C PRO A 185 -9.11 21.17 -16.98
N PHE A 186 -9.97 21.84 -16.20
CA PHE A 186 -9.77 23.23 -15.82
C PHE A 186 -8.53 23.42 -14.95
N VAL A 187 -8.38 22.59 -13.91
CA VAL A 187 -7.20 22.61 -13.04
C VAL A 187 -5.91 22.38 -13.84
N CYS A 188 -5.92 21.47 -14.81
CA CYS A 188 -4.76 21.22 -15.68
C CYS A 188 -4.37 22.43 -16.53
N VAL A 189 -5.35 23.10 -17.14
CA VAL A 189 -5.09 24.30 -17.96
C VAL A 189 -4.59 25.45 -17.10
N MET A 190 -5.20 25.69 -15.94
CA MET A 190 -4.74 26.73 -15.00
C MET A 190 -3.32 26.42 -14.49
N THR A 191 -3.03 25.14 -14.20
CA THR A 191 -1.69 24.67 -13.82
C THR A 191 -0.69 24.91 -14.94
N ALA A 192 -1.05 24.62 -16.20
CA ALA A 192 -0.16 24.83 -17.33
C ALA A 192 0.18 26.30 -17.61
N LEU A 193 -0.75 27.22 -17.33
CA LEU A 193 -0.50 28.66 -17.44
C LEU A 193 0.50 29.13 -16.38
N LYS A 194 0.39 28.63 -15.15
CA LYS A 194 1.24 29.04 -14.03
C LYS A 194 2.59 28.32 -13.98
N PHE A 195 2.58 27.02 -14.28
CA PHE A 195 3.68 26.08 -14.07
C PHE A 195 3.97 25.28 -15.36
N PRO A 196 4.53 25.91 -16.40
CA PRO A 196 4.76 25.25 -17.69
C PRO A 196 5.77 24.11 -17.63
N LYS A 197 6.82 24.19 -16.79
CA LYS A 197 7.81 23.10 -16.67
C LYS A 197 7.22 21.88 -15.99
N VAL A 198 6.32 22.09 -15.02
CA VAL A 198 5.53 21.01 -14.40
C VAL A 198 4.83 20.18 -15.50
N MET A 199 4.18 20.84 -16.46
CA MET A 199 3.50 20.16 -17.57
C MET A 199 4.46 19.56 -18.61
N GLU A 200 5.63 20.16 -18.80
CA GLU A 200 6.62 19.66 -19.74
C GLU A 200 7.31 18.37 -19.22
N PHE A 201 7.65 18.31 -17.93
CA PHE A 201 8.59 17.30 -17.41
C PHE A 201 7.96 16.25 -16.49
N LEU A 202 6.97 16.59 -15.64
CA LEU A 202 6.40 15.61 -14.70
C LEU A 202 5.73 14.41 -15.36
N PRO A 203 5.07 14.51 -16.53
CA PRO A 203 4.54 13.32 -17.20
C PRO A 203 5.62 12.26 -17.44
N THR A 204 6.84 12.70 -17.74
CA THR A 204 8.00 11.82 -17.99
C THR A 204 8.70 11.42 -16.70
N LEU A 205 8.91 12.36 -15.76
CA LEU A 205 9.63 12.09 -14.51
C LEU A 205 8.80 11.27 -13.51
N PHE A 206 7.51 11.54 -13.42
CA PHE A 206 6.61 10.96 -12.42
C PHE A 206 5.26 10.52 -13.02
N PRO A 207 5.24 9.60 -13.99
CA PRO A 207 4.02 9.25 -14.71
C PRO A 207 2.88 8.72 -13.83
N ARG A 208 3.23 8.00 -12.74
CA ARG A 208 2.26 7.49 -11.75
C ARG A 208 1.70 8.61 -10.84
N HIS A 209 2.44 9.69 -10.64
CA HIS A 209 2.05 10.77 -9.71
C HIS A 209 1.42 11.96 -10.41
N PHE A 210 1.73 12.19 -11.70
CA PHE A 210 1.35 13.37 -12.46
C PHE A 210 -0.11 13.82 -12.26
N ARG A 211 -1.07 12.90 -12.42
CA ARG A 211 -2.50 13.22 -12.29
C ARG A 211 -2.88 13.65 -10.87
N ARG A 212 -2.35 12.97 -9.85
CA ARG A 212 -2.59 13.30 -8.43
C ARG A 212 -1.89 14.59 -8.03
N LEU A 213 -0.67 14.82 -8.53
CA LEU A 213 0.06 16.05 -8.28
C LEU A 213 -0.72 17.27 -8.79
N ILE A 214 -1.26 17.21 -10.01
CA ILE A 214 -2.06 18.32 -10.53
C ILE A 214 -3.40 18.45 -9.80
N GLY A 215 -4.09 17.34 -9.52
CA GLY A 215 -5.43 17.37 -8.96
C GLY A 215 -5.51 17.65 -7.46
N SER A 216 -4.45 17.38 -6.70
CA SER A 216 -4.49 17.37 -5.23
C SER A 216 -3.35 18.12 -4.55
N SER A 217 -2.32 18.59 -5.27
CA SER A 217 -1.26 19.38 -4.65
C SER A 217 -1.70 20.81 -4.38
N SER A 218 -1.15 21.40 -3.32
CA SER A 218 -1.24 22.85 -3.13
C SER A 218 -0.40 23.59 -4.19
N GLU A 219 -0.79 24.83 -4.46
CA GLU A 219 -0.06 25.72 -5.38
C GLU A 219 1.41 25.90 -4.94
N GLU A 220 1.68 25.94 -3.64
CA GLU A 220 3.04 26.00 -3.09
C GLU A 220 3.90 24.79 -3.49
N VAL A 221 3.33 23.58 -3.48
CA VAL A 221 4.06 22.37 -3.85
C VAL A 221 4.39 22.40 -5.34
N LEU A 222 3.43 22.78 -6.20
CA LEU A 222 3.66 22.92 -7.63
C LEU A 222 4.71 24.00 -7.94
N GLN A 223 4.70 25.11 -7.19
CA GLN A 223 5.71 26.15 -7.32
C GLN A 223 7.11 25.63 -6.96
N ARG A 224 7.27 24.91 -5.83
CA ARG A 224 8.56 24.31 -5.45
C ARG A 224 9.07 23.33 -6.53
N ILE A 225 8.17 22.57 -7.15
CA ILE A 225 8.52 21.66 -8.25
C ILE A 225 8.94 22.44 -9.50
N GLU A 226 8.18 23.46 -9.91
CA GLU A 226 8.50 24.33 -11.06
C GLU A 226 9.88 24.98 -10.90
N GLU A 227 10.17 25.50 -9.70
CA GLU A 227 11.46 26.08 -9.34
C GLU A 227 12.59 25.05 -9.39
N ALA A 228 12.37 23.84 -8.84
CA ALA A 228 13.35 22.76 -8.89
C ALA A 228 13.66 22.34 -10.33
N LEU A 229 12.64 22.16 -11.19
CA LEU A 229 12.82 21.87 -12.61
C LEU A 229 13.59 22.97 -13.35
N GLY A 230 13.45 24.21 -12.90
CA GLY A 230 14.13 25.36 -13.50
C GLY A 230 15.56 25.59 -13.05
N THR A 231 15.97 25.06 -11.89
CA THR A 231 17.24 25.43 -11.25
C THR A 231 18.07 24.22 -10.83
N HIS A 232 17.46 23.27 -10.12
CA HIS A 232 18.14 22.14 -9.49
C HIS A 232 17.35 20.84 -9.71
N PRO A 233 17.18 20.36 -10.95
CA PRO A 233 16.29 19.25 -11.26
C PRO A 233 16.72 17.93 -10.62
N TRP A 234 18.01 17.78 -10.27
CA TRP A 234 18.55 16.59 -9.61
C TRP A 234 17.89 16.31 -8.26
N LYS A 235 17.34 17.33 -7.59
CA LYS A 235 16.61 17.16 -6.32
C LYS A 235 15.43 16.19 -6.44
N LEU A 236 14.84 16.12 -7.63
CA LEU A 236 13.72 15.23 -7.94
C LEU A 236 14.14 13.75 -8.05
N GLY A 237 15.44 13.46 -8.12
CA GLY A 237 15.97 12.11 -8.23
C GLY A 237 16.34 11.45 -6.91
N PHE A 238 16.11 12.11 -5.77
CA PHE A 238 16.35 11.54 -4.45
C PHE A 238 15.07 11.58 -3.62
N ARG A 239 14.49 10.41 -3.30
CA ARG A 239 13.26 10.27 -2.49
C ARG A 239 13.30 11.09 -1.19
N ARG A 240 14.42 11.03 -0.47
CA ARG A 240 14.57 11.76 0.81
C ARG A 240 14.51 13.28 0.63
N VAL A 241 15.04 13.80 -0.47
CA VAL A 241 15.03 15.23 -0.80
C VAL A 241 13.63 15.67 -1.21
N THR A 242 12.95 14.91 -2.07
CA THR A 242 11.58 15.21 -2.50
C THR A 242 10.59 15.16 -1.33
N TYR A 243 10.72 14.18 -0.44
CA TYR A 243 9.91 14.11 0.77
C TYR A 243 10.13 15.32 1.68
N ARG A 244 11.38 15.66 2.01
CA ARG A 244 11.70 16.77 2.94
C ARG A 244 11.30 18.14 2.41
N GLN A 245 11.58 18.40 1.14
CA GLN A 245 11.40 19.73 0.54
C GLN A 245 9.99 19.93 -0.05
N MET A 246 9.32 18.85 -0.47
CA MET A 246 8.06 18.94 -1.23
C MET A 246 6.92 18.08 -0.66
N LYS A 247 7.16 17.28 0.40
CA LYS A 247 6.17 16.38 1.01
C LYS A 247 5.54 15.38 0.03
N LEU A 248 6.32 14.95 -0.96
CA LEU A 248 5.92 13.94 -1.94
C LEU A 248 6.36 12.56 -1.46
N LEU A 249 5.42 11.61 -1.32
CA LEU A 249 5.73 10.25 -0.87
C LEU A 249 6.11 9.38 -2.06
N SER A 250 7.14 8.55 -1.89
CA SER A 250 7.60 7.60 -2.92
C SER A 250 7.78 8.24 -4.30
N CYS A 251 8.12 9.53 -4.34
CA CYS A 251 8.19 10.31 -5.56
C CYS A 251 9.66 10.55 -5.89
N GLU A 252 10.19 9.73 -6.79
CA GLU A 252 11.58 9.80 -7.24
C GLU A 252 11.68 9.62 -8.77
N ALA A 253 12.43 10.52 -9.41
CA ALA A 253 12.69 10.46 -10.84
C ALA A 253 13.91 9.58 -11.11
N SER A 254 13.72 8.53 -11.89
CA SER A 254 14.82 7.63 -12.26
C SER A 254 15.84 8.32 -13.18
N TRP A 255 17.07 7.81 -13.19
CA TRP A 255 18.09 8.23 -14.15
C TRP A 255 17.63 8.06 -15.62
N THR A 256 16.86 7.00 -15.90
CA THR A 256 16.28 6.76 -17.22
C THR A 256 15.23 7.80 -17.62
N ALA A 257 14.47 8.33 -16.65
CA ALA A 257 13.53 9.43 -16.89
C ALA A 257 14.27 10.75 -17.18
N PHE A 258 15.31 11.08 -16.40
CA PHE A 258 16.15 12.27 -16.68
C PHE A 258 16.84 12.18 -18.04
N SER A 259 17.31 11.01 -18.44
CA SER A 259 17.89 10.76 -19.77
C SER A 259 16.92 11.06 -20.92
N GLN A 260 15.61 11.02 -20.67
CA GLN A 260 14.60 11.41 -21.65
C GLN A 260 14.40 12.93 -21.76
N CYS A 261 14.95 13.70 -20.82
CA CYS A 261 14.84 15.16 -20.72
C CYS A 261 16.24 15.84 -20.80
N PRO A 262 16.89 15.91 -21.98
CA PRO A 262 18.23 16.47 -22.10
C PRO A 262 18.38 17.91 -21.58
N SER A 263 17.32 18.73 -21.67
CA SER A 263 17.30 20.09 -21.14
C SER A 263 17.46 20.13 -19.62
N LEU A 264 16.92 19.16 -18.88
CA LEU A 264 17.12 19.07 -17.42
C LEU A 264 18.55 18.62 -17.08
N LEU A 265 19.10 17.68 -17.86
CA LEU A 265 20.48 17.24 -17.66
C LEU A 265 21.50 18.36 -17.87
N GLN A 266 21.21 19.34 -18.74
CA GLN A 266 22.10 20.49 -18.93
C GLN A 266 22.16 21.42 -17.71
N LEU A 267 21.14 21.39 -16.85
CA LEU A 267 21.10 22.17 -15.60
C LEU A 267 21.84 21.50 -14.44
N MET A 268 22.31 20.25 -14.62
CA MET A 268 22.99 19.48 -13.58
C MET A 268 24.50 19.48 -13.78
N THR A 269 25.24 19.60 -12.68
CA THR A 269 26.69 19.42 -12.66
C THR A 269 27.07 17.94 -12.88
N PRO A 270 28.31 17.64 -13.29
CA PRO A 270 28.80 16.27 -13.37
C PRO A 270 28.65 15.51 -12.04
N LEU A 271 28.99 16.15 -10.92
CA LEU A 271 28.82 15.58 -9.58
C LEU A 271 27.38 15.16 -9.30
N GLN A 272 26.40 16.01 -9.62
CA GLN A 272 24.98 15.70 -9.41
C GLN A 272 24.50 14.53 -10.28
N LYS A 273 24.98 14.44 -11.53
CA LYS A 273 24.67 13.32 -12.43
C LYS A 273 25.27 12.03 -11.90
N ASN A 274 26.52 12.07 -11.49
CA ASN A 274 27.23 10.92 -10.94
C ASN A 274 26.55 10.42 -9.66
N ALA A 275 26.16 11.33 -8.75
CA ALA A 275 25.39 11.00 -7.56
C ALA A 275 24.07 10.29 -7.88
N LEU A 276 23.31 10.74 -8.88
CA LEU A 276 22.07 10.05 -9.29
C LEU A 276 22.34 8.64 -9.83
N VAL A 277 23.44 8.43 -10.55
CA VAL A 277 23.84 7.11 -11.06
C VAL A 277 24.27 6.18 -9.91
N VAL A 278 25.10 6.66 -8.98
CA VAL A 278 25.54 5.90 -7.80
C VAL A 278 24.34 5.51 -6.94
N TYR A 279 23.44 6.46 -6.69
CA TYR A 279 22.22 6.22 -5.93
C TYR A 279 21.29 5.20 -6.60
N ALA A 280 21.07 5.31 -7.91
CA ALA A 280 20.29 4.34 -8.65
C ALA A 280 20.91 2.93 -8.55
N LYS A 281 22.24 2.82 -8.61
CA LYS A 281 22.92 1.54 -8.46
C LYS A 281 22.81 0.98 -7.04
N LEU A 282 22.99 1.81 -6.02
CA LEU A 282 22.81 1.42 -4.62
C LEU A 282 21.39 0.89 -4.37
N ARG A 283 20.35 1.62 -4.80
CA ARG A 283 18.96 1.18 -4.68
C ARG A 283 18.70 -0.13 -5.43
N GLN A 284 19.23 -0.26 -6.64
CA GLN A 284 19.10 -1.48 -7.44
C GLN A 284 19.67 -2.68 -6.68
N THR A 285 20.90 -2.57 -6.17
CA THR A 285 21.55 -3.65 -5.41
C THR A 285 20.78 -3.99 -4.14
N CYS A 286 20.34 -3.00 -3.36
CA CYS A 286 19.50 -3.25 -2.17
C CYS A 286 18.19 -3.98 -2.52
N ARG A 287 17.57 -3.62 -3.65
CA ARG A 287 16.29 -4.20 -4.09
C ARG A 287 16.44 -5.61 -4.65
N GLU A 288 17.43 -5.84 -5.50
CA GLU A 288 17.62 -7.12 -6.21
C GLU A 288 18.19 -8.19 -5.27
N ASP A 289 19.14 -7.82 -4.41
CA ASP A 289 19.87 -8.76 -3.56
C ASP A 289 19.34 -8.81 -2.12
N GLY A 290 18.41 -7.91 -1.76
CA GLY A 290 17.86 -7.80 -0.41
C GLY A 290 18.84 -7.22 0.62
N HIS A 291 19.89 -6.53 0.17
CA HIS A 291 20.89 -5.90 1.03
C HIS A 291 20.36 -4.63 1.72
N THR A 292 20.66 -4.45 3.02
CA THR A 292 20.40 -3.19 3.75
C THR A 292 21.52 -2.18 3.59
N CYS A 293 22.74 -2.65 3.32
CA CYS A 293 23.93 -1.85 3.02
C CYS A 293 24.81 -2.51 1.97
N VAL A 294 25.70 -1.73 1.38
CA VAL A 294 26.65 -2.18 0.37
C VAL A 294 28.03 -1.66 0.74
N GLU A 295 29.06 -2.49 0.59
CA GLU A 295 30.46 -2.05 0.77
C GLU A 295 30.83 -0.98 -0.26
N VAL A 296 31.56 0.05 0.17
CA VAL A 296 31.93 1.18 -0.69
C VAL A 296 32.75 0.71 -1.90
N GLU A 297 33.67 -0.23 -1.70
CA GLU A 297 34.49 -0.80 -2.79
C GLU A 297 33.63 -1.55 -3.82
N ALA A 298 32.66 -2.35 -3.36
CA ALA A 298 31.75 -3.08 -4.23
C ALA A 298 30.87 -2.12 -5.05
N LEU A 299 30.32 -1.09 -4.41
CA LEU A 299 29.48 -0.10 -5.08
C LEU A 299 30.26 0.73 -6.11
N THR A 300 31.43 1.25 -5.73
CA THR A 300 32.30 2.04 -6.63
C THR A 300 32.78 1.22 -7.81
N SER A 301 33.12 -0.06 -7.60
CA SER A 301 33.45 -1.00 -8.69
C SER A 301 32.27 -1.23 -9.63
N ALA A 302 31.05 -1.32 -9.09
CA ALA A 302 29.84 -1.54 -9.88
C ALA A 302 29.47 -0.36 -10.81
N VAL A 303 29.94 0.86 -10.51
CA VAL A 303 29.72 2.07 -11.34
C VAL A 303 30.96 2.48 -12.15
N ALA A 304 32.02 1.69 -12.14
CA ALA A 304 33.29 2.02 -12.79
C ALA A 304 33.20 2.22 -14.32
N GLN A 305 32.15 1.70 -14.97
CA GLN A 305 31.89 1.95 -16.40
C GLN A 305 31.34 3.36 -16.67
N ASN A 306 30.76 4.00 -15.66
CA ASN A 306 30.11 5.30 -15.77
C ASN A 306 30.99 6.45 -15.28
N MET A 307 31.85 6.20 -14.29
CA MET A 307 32.69 7.21 -13.66
C MET A 307 33.93 6.60 -13.00
N SER A 308 34.91 7.44 -12.68
CA SER A 308 36.10 7.05 -11.93
C SER A 308 35.78 6.78 -10.45
N PHE A 309 36.68 6.06 -9.77
CA PHE A 309 36.58 5.84 -8.32
C PHE A 309 36.47 7.14 -7.53
N GLN A 310 37.29 8.15 -7.86
CA GLN A 310 37.26 9.44 -7.19
C GLN A 310 35.91 10.15 -7.35
N GLU A 311 35.36 10.17 -8.56
CA GLU A 311 34.04 10.77 -8.82
C GLU A 311 32.92 10.05 -8.08
N ALA A 312 33.02 8.72 -7.92
CA ALA A 312 32.06 7.93 -7.15
C ALA A 312 32.16 8.25 -5.65
N CYS A 313 33.37 8.40 -5.10
CA CYS A 313 33.58 8.83 -3.72
C CYS A 313 33.03 10.24 -3.46
N GLU A 314 33.36 11.21 -4.30
CA GLU A 314 32.83 12.58 -4.22
C GLU A 314 31.29 12.59 -4.29
N SER A 315 30.72 11.71 -5.12
CA SER A 315 29.26 11.56 -5.24
C SER A 315 28.62 11.00 -3.96
N LEU A 316 29.27 10.04 -3.31
CA LEU A 316 28.79 9.50 -2.04
C LEU A 316 28.90 10.53 -0.89
N GLU A 317 29.98 11.31 -0.84
CA GLU A 317 30.12 12.43 0.10
C GLU A 317 29.01 13.47 -0.10
N PHE A 318 28.76 13.86 -1.36
CA PHE A 318 27.65 14.76 -1.70
C PHE A 318 26.28 14.22 -1.23
N MET A 319 26.02 12.93 -1.42
CA MET A 319 24.77 12.31 -0.96
C MET A 319 24.68 12.22 0.57
N LYS A 320 25.81 12.04 1.25
CA LYS A 320 25.88 12.05 2.72
C LYS A 320 25.54 13.42 3.28
N ASP A 321 26.05 14.50 2.67
CA ASP A 321 25.74 15.88 3.08
C ASP A 321 24.26 16.23 2.90
N LEU A 322 23.59 15.61 1.93
CA LEU A 322 22.15 15.70 1.73
C LEU A 322 21.35 14.78 2.65
N ASP A 323 22.04 13.95 3.44
CA ASP A 323 21.47 12.89 4.26
C ASP A 323 20.56 11.98 3.41
N VAL A 324 21.03 11.61 2.23
CA VAL A 324 20.42 10.56 1.38
C VAL A 324 21.02 9.19 1.74
N VAL A 325 22.31 9.18 2.06
CA VAL A 325 23.05 7.99 2.49
C VAL A 325 23.74 8.21 3.83
N THR A 326 23.99 7.12 4.53
CA THR A 326 24.74 7.10 5.79
C THR A 326 25.87 6.08 5.69
N TYR A 327 26.97 6.34 6.38
CA TYR A 327 28.14 5.46 6.45
C TYR A 327 28.22 4.79 7.81
N GLU A 328 28.48 3.49 7.82
CA GLU A 328 28.86 2.73 9.00
C GLU A 328 30.05 1.86 8.60
N LYS A 329 31.24 2.14 9.15
CA LYS A 329 32.51 1.52 8.72
C LYS A 329 32.72 1.70 7.21
N ASP A 330 33.00 0.61 6.49
CA ASP A 330 33.23 0.59 5.04
C ASP A 330 31.96 0.30 4.23
N CYS A 331 30.78 0.39 4.88
CA CYS A 331 29.48 0.18 4.25
C CYS A 331 28.71 1.48 4.12
N VAL A 332 28.02 1.64 2.99
CA VAL A 332 27.05 2.70 2.73
C VAL A 332 25.63 2.14 2.80
N PHE A 333 24.76 2.90 3.45
CA PHE A 333 23.36 2.62 3.63
C PHE A 333 22.54 3.71 2.96
N LEU A 334 21.38 3.35 2.41
CA LEU A 334 20.32 4.33 2.21
C LEU A 334 19.87 4.82 3.60
N SER A 335 19.79 6.13 3.82
CA SER A 335 19.52 6.66 5.17
C SER A 335 18.19 6.14 5.75
N GLU A 336 17.19 5.85 4.91
CA GLU A 336 15.92 5.24 5.34
C GLU A 336 16.09 3.81 5.85
N LEU A 337 16.91 2.99 5.19
CA LEU A 337 17.17 1.62 5.62
C LEU A 337 18.01 1.57 6.90
N TYR A 338 19.00 2.46 7.02
CA TYR A 338 19.78 2.60 8.24
C TYR A 338 18.92 3.01 9.43
N GLN A 339 18.03 3.99 9.24
CA GLN A 339 17.10 4.42 10.29
C GLN A 339 16.12 3.31 10.67
N ALA A 340 15.62 2.54 9.70
CA ALA A 340 14.77 1.39 9.99
C ALA A 340 15.53 0.33 10.80
N GLU A 341 16.78 0.02 10.45
CA GLU A 341 17.62 -0.94 11.17
C GLU A 341 17.91 -0.47 12.61
N GLN A 342 18.29 0.80 12.79
CA GLN A 342 18.46 1.40 14.12
C GLN A 342 17.17 1.40 14.93
N GLY A 343 16.03 1.71 14.29
CA GLY A 343 14.72 1.71 14.93
C GLY A 343 14.31 0.31 15.42
N ILE A 344 14.54 -0.72 14.59
CA ILE A 344 14.32 -2.12 14.97
C ILE A 344 15.22 -2.50 16.14
N ALA A 345 16.52 -2.22 16.06
CA ALA A 345 17.48 -2.55 17.11
C ALA A 345 17.12 -1.86 18.44
N SER A 346 16.78 -0.57 18.40
CA SER A 346 16.38 0.21 19.57
C SER A 346 15.09 -0.35 20.19
N SER A 347 14.08 -0.64 19.36
CA SER A 347 12.81 -1.21 19.81
C SER A 347 12.99 -2.57 20.47
N ILE A 348 13.85 -3.44 19.92
CA ILE A 348 14.17 -4.73 20.53
C ILE A 348 14.90 -4.54 21.86
N CYS A 349 15.87 -3.63 21.93
CA CYS A 349 16.59 -3.33 23.17
C CYS A 349 15.63 -2.82 24.26
N ASP A 350 14.74 -1.90 23.91
CA ASP A 350 13.72 -1.37 24.82
C ASP A 350 12.80 -2.46 25.34
N LEU A 351 12.35 -3.37 24.46
CA LEU A 351 11.52 -4.51 24.86
C LEU A 351 12.24 -5.50 25.77
N ILE A 352 13.53 -5.74 25.55
CA ILE A 352 14.36 -6.62 26.41
C ILE A 352 14.58 -5.99 27.80
N ASN A 353 14.70 -4.66 27.86
CA ASN A 353 14.96 -3.92 29.10
C ASN A 353 13.70 -3.67 29.95
N ARG A 354 12.50 -3.94 29.43
CA ARG A 354 11.25 -3.86 30.20
C ARG A 354 11.24 -4.88 31.34
N PRO A 355 10.47 -4.61 32.43
CA PRO A 355 10.30 -5.59 33.49
C PRO A 355 9.78 -6.90 32.88
N PRO A 356 10.18 -8.06 33.44
CA PRO A 356 9.86 -9.33 32.84
C PRO A 356 8.33 -9.51 32.79
N TRP A 357 7.85 -9.90 31.62
CA TRP A 357 6.47 -10.37 31.42
C TRP A 357 6.35 -11.72 32.13
N HIS A 358 5.33 -11.90 32.96
CA HIS A 358 5.13 -13.14 33.72
C HIS A 358 3.74 -13.72 33.42
N LEU A 359 3.71 -14.87 32.75
CA LEU A 359 2.53 -15.73 32.66
C LEU A 359 2.64 -16.78 33.76
N GLN A 360 1.71 -16.79 34.71
CA GLN A 360 1.68 -17.82 35.75
C GLN A 360 1.08 -19.12 35.18
N VAL A 361 1.91 -19.90 34.50
CA VAL A 361 1.49 -21.15 33.85
C VAL A 361 2.44 -22.30 34.20
N ASP A 362 1.86 -23.45 34.52
CA ASP A 362 2.62 -24.71 34.68
C ASP A 362 2.93 -25.33 33.32
N VAL A 363 4.12 -25.03 32.80
CA VAL A 363 4.60 -25.46 31.48
C VAL A 363 4.53 -26.99 31.29
N LYS A 364 4.80 -27.77 32.35
CA LYS A 364 4.79 -29.23 32.26
C LYS A 364 3.38 -29.77 32.09
N LYS A 365 2.39 -29.17 32.76
CA LYS A 365 0.97 -29.52 32.55
C LYS A 365 0.51 -29.19 31.13
N VAL A 366 0.95 -28.06 30.57
CA VAL A 366 0.63 -27.69 29.18
C VAL A 366 1.17 -28.74 28.21
N LEU A 367 2.44 -29.12 28.32
CA LEU A 367 3.04 -30.10 27.41
C LEU A 367 2.45 -31.50 27.58
N ALA A 368 2.18 -31.93 28.82
CA ALA A 368 1.55 -33.23 29.09
C ALA A 368 0.16 -33.33 28.43
N SER A 369 -0.62 -32.24 28.42
CA SER A 369 -1.94 -32.18 27.78
C SER A 369 -1.89 -32.37 26.25
N ILE A 370 -0.78 -32.00 25.61
CA ILE A 370 -0.55 -32.19 24.18
C ILE A 370 -0.25 -33.66 23.88
N SER A 371 0.51 -34.33 24.75
CA SER A 371 0.90 -35.74 24.57
C SER A 371 -0.24 -36.73 24.86
N SER A 372 -1.17 -36.38 25.76
CA SER A 372 -2.32 -37.24 26.11
C SER A 372 -3.50 -37.16 25.12
N GLY A 373 -3.52 -36.19 24.21
CA GLY A 373 -4.58 -35.99 23.23
C GLY A 373 -4.29 -36.65 21.88
N LYS A 374 -4.44 -37.97 21.74
CA LYS A 374 -4.71 -38.58 20.42
C LYS A 374 -6.23 -38.62 20.20
N PRO A 375 -6.73 -38.38 18.97
CA PRO A 375 -8.16 -38.33 18.70
C PRO A 375 -8.76 -39.74 18.79
N GLU A 376 -9.80 -39.90 19.62
CA GLU A 376 -10.74 -41.01 19.46
C GLU A 376 -11.54 -40.75 18.18
N ASP A 377 -11.30 -41.56 17.15
CA ASP A 377 -12.14 -41.61 15.96
C ASP A 377 -13.56 -42.05 16.36
N SER A 378 -14.46 -41.08 16.53
CA SER A 378 -15.89 -41.35 16.60
C SER A 378 -16.38 -41.75 15.20
N ARG A 379 -16.29 -43.06 14.93
CA ARG A 379 -17.08 -43.78 13.94
C ARG A 379 -18.54 -43.33 14.02
N ARG A 380 -19.01 -42.60 13.01
CA ARG A 380 -20.43 -42.61 12.62
C ARG A 380 -20.54 -43.30 11.28
N ALA A 381 -21.07 -44.52 11.33
CA ALA A 381 -21.51 -45.27 10.18
C ALA A 381 -22.85 -44.69 9.69
N GLU A 382 -22.97 -44.42 8.39
CA GLU A 382 -24.18 -44.66 7.62
C GLU A 382 -23.81 -45.20 6.22
N ALA A 383 -24.61 -46.18 5.80
CA ALA A 383 -24.55 -47.00 4.58
C ALA A 383 -24.78 -46.16 3.29
N ALA A 384 -24.61 -46.61 2.04
CA ALA A 384 -24.52 -47.91 1.38
C ALA A 384 -23.99 -47.69 -0.07
N GLU A 385 -23.81 -48.80 -0.79
CA GLU A 385 -23.45 -48.97 -2.21
C GLU A 385 -21.93 -49.01 -2.46
N GLY A 386 -21.27 -50.11 -2.81
CA GLY A 386 -21.71 -51.40 -3.35
C GLY A 386 -20.91 -51.66 -4.61
N SER A 387 -19.88 -52.51 -4.55
CA SER A 387 -19.30 -53.32 -5.64
C SER A 387 -17.98 -53.96 -5.20
N GLU A 388 -18.00 -55.27 -4.97
CA GLU A 388 -16.89 -56.21 -5.17
C GLU A 388 -17.43 -57.29 -6.14
N PRO A 389 -16.61 -58.10 -6.87
CA PRO A 389 -15.33 -58.70 -6.48
C PRO A 389 -14.25 -58.53 -7.58
N ASP A 390 -12.99 -58.99 -7.52
CA ASP A 390 -12.52 -60.36 -7.23
C ASP A 390 -10.97 -60.39 -7.29
N GLY A 391 -10.34 -61.40 -6.67
CA GLY A 391 -8.99 -61.86 -7.09
C GLY A 391 -7.88 -62.07 -6.05
N MET A 392 -7.96 -63.20 -5.33
CA MET A 392 -6.89 -64.14 -4.90
C MET A 392 -5.43 -63.67 -4.70
N GLY A 393 -4.86 -64.06 -3.53
CA GLY A 393 -3.42 -64.26 -3.35
C GLY A 393 -3.04 -64.69 -1.93
N LEU A 394 -2.90 -66.00 -1.72
CA LEU A 394 -2.61 -66.72 -0.48
C LEU A 394 -1.19 -66.52 0.10
N ALA A 395 -1.05 -66.98 1.36
CA ALA A 395 0.11 -67.60 2.02
C ALA A 395 1.01 -66.69 2.88
N GLN A 396 1.52 -67.09 4.06
CA GLN A 396 1.24 -68.12 5.09
C GLN A 396 2.35 -67.96 6.16
N GLY A 397 2.10 -68.48 7.37
CA GLY A 397 3.10 -68.76 8.43
C GLY A 397 2.78 -68.02 9.74
N GLU A 398 2.01 -68.59 10.68
CA GLU A 398 2.38 -69.64 11.67
C GLU A 398 3.57 -69.23 12.56
N SER A 399 3.58 -69.32 13.90
CA SER A 399 2.91 -70.24 14.82
C SER A 399 2.82 -69.62 16.25
N VAL A 400 1.70 -69.74 16.97
CA VAL A 400 1.37 -70.74 18.04
C VAL A 400 2.20 -70.61 19.33
N ALA A 401 1.55 -70.20 20.45
CA ALA A 401 1.21 -71.08 21.57
C ALA A 401 0.54 -70.32 22.75
N ASP A 402 -0.68 -70.76 23.03
CA ASP A 402 -1.60 -70.58 24.17
C ASP A 402 -1.07 -71.32 25.45
N PRO A 403 -1.82 -71.52 26.57
CA PRO A 403 -2.91 -70.74 27.18
C PRO A 403 -2.87 -70.69 28.75
N GLN A 404 -3.88 -70.01 29.31
CA GLN A 404 -4.71 -70.40 30.48
C GLN A 404 -4.32 -70.09 31.94
N ASP A 405 -5.32 -69.48 32.59
CA ASP A 405 -5.98 -69.84 33.88
C ASP A 405 -5.91 -68.69 34.91
N GLY A 406 -6.96 -68.20 35.57
CA GLY A 406 -8.36 -68.59 35.72
C GLY A 406 -8.82 -68.13 37.12
N GLY A 407 -9.88 -67.29 37.18
CA GLY A 407 -10.60 -66.89 38.42
C GLY A 407 -9.87 -65.90 39.34
N ASP A 408 -10.51 -65.06 40.15
CA ASP A 408 -11.92 -64.87 40.48
C ASP A 408 -12.07 -63.49 41.17
N HIS A 409 -13.30 -62.98 41.19
CA HIS A 409 -13.68 -61.64 41.63
C HIS A 409 -13.60 -61.44 43.15
N VAL A 410 -13.01 -60.33 43.62
CA VAL A 410 -13.52 -59.59 44.80
C VAL A 410 -13.26 -58.09 44.63
N ARG A 411 -14.34 -57.30 44.60
CA ARG A 411 -14.33 -55.86 44.87
C ARG A 411 -14.47 -55.67 46.39
N ILE A 412 -13.57 -54.91 47.01
CA ILE A 412 -13.90 -54.15 48.22
C ILE A 412 -13.33 -52.73 48.05
N ASP A 413 -14.27 -51.80 48.10
CA ASP A 413 -14.11 -50.35 48.22
C ASP A 413 -13.19 -49.97 49.38
N GLY A 414 -12.42 -48.91 49.16
CA GLY A 414 -11.59 -48.28 50.19
C GLY A 414 -10.96 -47.02 49.63
N ASP A 415 -11.73 -45.93 49.70
CA ASP A 415 -11.30 -44.57 49.44
C ASP A 415 -9.93 -44.28 50.09
N HIS A 416 -8.95 -43.94 49.25
CA HIS A 416 -7.88 -43.05 49.68
C HIS A 416 -7.34 -42.30 48.47
N GLU A 417 -7.34 -40.98 48.59
CA GLU A 417 -6.65 -40.01 47.74
C GLU A 417 -5.31 -40.57 47.24
N MET A 418 -5.22 -40.85 45.94
CA MET A 418 -3.95 -41.07 45.27
C MET A 418 -3.75 -39.89 44.34
N SER A 419 -2.76 -39.07 44.64
CA SER A 419 -2.14 -38.17 43.69
C SER A 419 -1.97 -38.93 42.39
N ALA A 420 -2.66 -38.51 41.33
CA ALA A 420 -2.39 -39.00 40.01
C ALA A 420 -0.96 -38.53 39.68
N ASP A 421 0.00 -39.42 39.98
CA ASP A 421 1.35 -39.35 39.48
C ASP A 421 1.23 -39.03 37.99
N ILE A 422 1.70 -37.84 37.65
CA ILE A 422 1.88 -37.41 36.27
C ILE A 422 2.73 -38.51 35.66
N CYS A 423 2.15 -39.31 34.75
CA CYS A 423 2.92 -40.25 33.95
C CYS A 423 4.15 -39.49 33.43
N ASP A 424 5.35 -39.92 33.82
CA ASP A 424 6.64 -39.43 33.33
C ASP A 424 6.76 -39.77 31.83
N VAL A 425 5.95 -39.11 31.01
CA VAL A 425 6.14 -39.06 29.57
C VAL A 425 7.37 -38.18 29.36
N PRO A 426 8.42 -38.68 28.70
CA PRO A 426 9.60 -37.86 28.42
C PRO A 426 9.19 -36.63 27.62
N LEU A 427 9.13 -35.47 28.27
CA LEU A 427 8.83 -34.21 27.62
C LEU A 427 10.04 -33.77 26.81
N ASP A 428 9.80 -33.19 25.65
CA ASP A 428 10.84 -32.58 24.83
C ASP A 428 11.42 -31.36 25.58
N GLN A 429 12.66 -31.49 26.03
CA GLN A 429 13.32 -30.48 26.86
C GLN A 429 13.45 -29.13 26.14
N ASP A 430 13.60 -29.12 24.81
CA ASP A 430 13.68 -27.88 24.05
C ASP A 430 12.32 -27.16 24.03
N GLN A 431 11.21 -27.91 24.03
CA GLN A 431 9.86 -27.35 24.13
C GLN A 431 9.56 -26.83 25.54
N VAL A 432 10.06 -27.49 26.58
CA VAL A 432 9.96 -27.00 27.97
C VAL A 432 10.66 -25.65 28.10
N VAL A 433 11.93 -25.58 27.69
CA VAL A 433 12.72 -24.34 27.75
C VAL A 433 12.06 -23.23 26.91
N ALA A 434 11.54 -23.56 25.72
CA ALA A 434 10.84 -22.61 24.88
C ALA A 434 9.62 -22.00 25.59
N LEU A 435 8.76 -22.80 26.20
CA LEU A 435 7.57 -22.33 26.90
C LEU A 435 7.92 -21.55 28.18
N GLU A 436 8.93 -22.00 28.94
CA GLU A 436 9.44 -21.27 30.11
C GLU A 436 9.94 -19.88 29.71
N MET A 437 10.64 -19.76 28.57
CA MET A 437 11.09 -18.47 28.05
C MET A 437 9.93 -17.57 27.65
N ILE A 438 8.90 -18.10 26.97
CA ILE A 438 7.70 -17.31 26.62
C ILE A 438 7.00 -16.78 27.87
N CYS A 439 6.91 -17.59 28.93
CA CYS A 439 6.25 -17.20 30.17
C CYS A 439 7.03 -16.14 30.97
N ALA A 440 8.35 -16.00 30.75
CA ALA A 440 9.23 -15.15 31.55
C ALA A 440 9.79 -13.92 30.80
N LYS A 441 9.63 -13.83 29.48
CA LYS A 441 10.25 -12.79 28.64
C LYS A 441 9.22 -12.15 27.70
N ALA A 442 9.26 -10.83 27.61
CA ALA A 442 8.37 -10.05 26.74
C ALA A 442 8.61 -10.31 25.23
N VAL A 443 9.85 -10.66 24.85
CA VAL A 443 10.22 -11.01 23.47
C VAL A 443 10.96 -12.33 23.50
N THR A 444 10.43 -13.31 22.76
CA THR A 444 11.02 -14.64 22.62
C THR A 444 11.08 -15.01 21.13
N VAL A 445 12.24 -15.46 20.67
CA VAL A 445 12.43 -15.95 19.29
C VAL A 445 12.55 -17.48 19.31
N LEU A 446 11.65 -18.15 18.59
CA LEU A 446 11.62 -19.60 18.47
C LEU A 446 12.09 -20.01 17.08
N SER A 447 13.25 -20.66 17.01
CA SER A 447 13.79 -21.21 15.77
C SER A 447 13.74 -22.74 15.77
N GLY A 448 13.57 -23.35 14.60
CA GLY A 448 13.57 -24.80 14.46
C GLY A 448 13.08 -25.24 13.09
N LYS A 449 13.45 -26.45 12.67
CA LYS A 449 13.07 -27.02 11.37
C LYS A 449 11.54 -27.23 11.27
N GLY A 450 11.07 -27.52 10.06
CA GLY A 450 9.69 -27.96 9.86
C GLY A 450 9.42 -29.25 10.63
N GLY A 451 8.27 -29.35 11.29
CA GLY A 451 7.88 -30.54 12.06
C GLY A 451 8.21 -30.52 13.55
N CYS A 452 9.04 -29.57 14.04
CA CYS A 452 9.43 -29.49 15.46
C CYS A 452 8.34 -28.95 16.42
N GLY A 453 7.05 -29.02 16.08
CA GLY A 453 5.97 -28.64 17.01
C GLY A 453 5.85 -27.15 17.42
N LYS A 454 6.72 -26.23 16.97
CA LYS A 454 6.75 -24.81 17.39
C LYS A 454 5.38 -24.13 17.49
N THR A 455 4.60 -24.17 16.41
CA THR A 455 3.26 -23.56 16.40
C THR A 455 2.33 -24.25 17.40
N THR A 456 2.40 -25.57 17.52
CA THR A 456 1.56 -26.35 18.42
C THR A 456 1.78 -25.96 19.88
N ILE A 457 3.04 -25.91 20.33
CA ILE A 457 3.34 -25.57 21.74
C ILE A 457 2.90 -24.15 22.10
N VAL A 458 3.13 -23.18 21.20
CA VAL A 458 2.72 -21.77 21.41
C VAL A 458 1.21 -21.66 21.47
N SER A 459 0.50 -22.35 20.57
CA SER A 459 -0.97 -22.32 20.51
C SER A 459 -1.59 -22.92 21.77
N HIS A 460 -1.08 -24.07 22.22
CA HIS A 460 -1.57 -24.74 23.41
C HIS A 460 -1.28 -23.96 24.68
N LEU A 461 -0.14 -23.27 24.77
CA LEU A 461 0.15 -22.37 25.88
C LEU A 461 -0.92 -21.27 26.00
N PHE A 462 -1.19 -20.53 24.93
CA PHE A 462 -2.15 -19.44 24.98
C PHE A 462 -3.60 -19.91 25.14
N LYS A 463 -3.98 -21.06 24.55
CA LYS A 463 -5.28 -21.70 24.86
C LYS A 463 -5.40 -22.05 26.34
N HIS A 464 -4.32 -22.56 26.95
CA HIS A 464 -4.32 -22.91 28.37
C HIS A 464 -4.42 -21.65 29.25
N VAL A 465 -3.77 -20.55 28.87
CA VAL A 465 -3.88 -19.26 29.55
C VAL A 465 -5.32 -18.74 29.51
N GLU A 466 -5.98 -18.72 28.34
CA GLU A 466 -7.39 -18.32 28.25
C GLU A 466 -8.31 -19.19 29.13
N GLN A 467 -8.08 -20.50 29.16
CA GLN A 467 -8.84 -21.42 30.02
C GLN A 467 -8.60 -21.22 31.51
N LEU A 468 -7.39 -20.80 31.92
CA LEU A 468 -7.11 -20.47 33.31
C LEU A 468 -7.86 -19.21 33.73
N GLU A 469 -7.86 -18.18 32.89
CA GLU A 469 -8.63 -16.95 33.13
C GLU A 469 -10.13 -17.23 33.25
N GLU A 470 -10.71 -18.02 32.34
CA GLU A 470 -12.12 -18.40 32.42
C GLU A 470 -12.45 -19.15 33.72
N LYS A 471 -11.56 -20.05 34.16
CA LYS A 471 -11.73 -20.80 35.41
C LYS A 471 -11.59 -19.92 36.64
N GLU A 472 -10.65 -18.98 36.65
CA GLU A 472 -10.48 -18.01 37.74
C GLU A 472 -11.71 -17.11 37.87
N VAL A 473 -12.23 -16.58 36.76
CA VAL A 473 -13.46 -15.79 36.77
C VAL A 473 -14.64 -16.62 37.28
N GLN A 474 -14.79 -17.86 36.81
CA GLN A 474 -15.85 -18.76 37.30
C GLN A 474 -15.70 -19.08 38.79
N GLN A 475 -14.46 -19.26 39.28
CA GLN A 475 -14.20 -19.55 40.68
C GLN A 475 -14.44 -18.32 41.55
N ALA A 476 -14.00 -17.13 41.13
CA ALA A 476 -14.30 -15.87 41.81
C ALA A 476 -15.81 -15.62 41.87
N CYS A 477 -16.56 -15.90 40.81
CA CYS A 477 -18.02 -15.84 40.83
C CYS A 477 -18.63 -16.83 41.84
N LYS A 478 -18.12 -18.07 41.91
CA LYS A 478 -18.60 -19.08 42.87
C LYS A 478 -18.24 -18.73 44.32
N ASP A 479 -17.04 -18.22 44.56
CA ASP A 479 -16.59 -17.81 45.89
C ASP A 479 -17.41 -16.61 46.37
N PHE A 480 -17.73 -15.68 45.47
CA PHE A 480 -18.64 -14.56 45.74
C PHE A 480 -20.09 -15.02 46.03
N GLU A 481 -20.57 -16.06 45.36
CA GLU A 481 -21.88 -16.68 45.64
C GLU A 481 -21.90 -17.45 46.97
N LEU A 482 -20.74 -17.93 47.45
CA LEU A 482 -20.58 -18.71 48.69
C LEU A 482 -20.29 -17.85 49.92
N ASP A 483 -19.79 -16.62 49.75
CA ASP A 483 -19.58 -15.65 50.83
C ASP A 483 -20.94 -15.03 51.24
N GLY A 484 -21.64 -15.77 52.11
CA GLY A 484 -23.01 -15.51 52.55
C GLY A 484 -23.18 -14.31 53.49
N ASP A 485 -22.87 -13.10 53.01
CA ASP A 485 -23.31 -11.84 53.61
C ASP A 485 -23.73 -10.80 52.53
N ALA A 486 -24.17 -11.29 51.37
CA ALA A 486 -24.77 -10.45 50.33
C ALA A 486 -26.17 -9.96 50.78
N SER A 487 -26.25 -8.66 51.10
CA SER A 487 -27.49 -7.95 51.44
C SER A 487 -28.61 -8.21 50.41
N GLU A 488 -29.83 -8.45 50.90
CA GLU A 488 -31.06 -8.75 50.13
C GLU A 488 -31.48 -7.67 49.11
N GLU A 489 -30.77 -6.53 49.03
CA GLU A 489 -31.07 -5.46 48.06
C GLU A 489 -30.61 -5.73 46.61
N TRP A 490 -29.78 -6.76 46.34
CA TRP A 490 -29.24 -7.02 44.99
C TRP A 490 -30.00 -8.04 44.13
N LEU A 491 -31.02 -8.73 44.68
CA LEU A 491 -31.86 -9.68 43.93
C LEU A 491 -32.80 -9.01 42.90
N ALA A 492 -32.76 -7.68 42.78
CA ALA A 492 -33.59 -6.89 41.87
C ALA A 492 -32.91 -6.46 40.56
N PHE A 493 -31.69 -6.95 40.26
CA PHE A 493 -31.09 -6.73 38.94
C PHE A 493 -31.48 -7.86 37.98
N PRO A 494 -32.09 -7.58 36.82
CA PRO A 494 -32.34 -8.60 35.82
C PRO A 494 -31.01 -9.19 35.37
N LYS A 495 -30.97 -10.51 35.14
CA LYS A 495 -29.86 -11.24 34.52
C LYS A 495 -29.52 -10.62 33.16
N GLN A 496 -28.72 -9.56 33.16
CA GLN A 496 -28.01 -9.13 31.98
C GLN A 496 -26.88 -10.14 31.80
N SER A 497 -26.81 -10.75 30.61
CA SER A 497 -25.62 -11.45 30.14
C SER A 497 -24.40 -10.59 30.47
N PRO A 498 -23.28 -11.15 30.97
CA PRO A 498 -22.11 -10.34 31.28
C PRO A 498 -21.75 -9.52 30.04
N ALA A 499 -21.84 -8.20 30.14
CA ALA A 499 -21.13 -7.34 29.22
C ALA A 499 -19.67 -7.80 29.25
N ALA A 500 -19.06 -7.93 28.06
CA ALA A 500 -17.75 -8.53 27.85
C ALA A 500 -16.80 -8.23 29.02
N VAL A 501 -16.51 -9.26 29.82
CA VAL A 501 -15.54 -9.20 30.91
C VAL A 501 -14.23 -8.77 30.28
N ASP A 502 -13.61 -7.68 30.76
CA ASP A 502 -12.28 -7.26 30.33
C ASP A 502 -11.34 -8.46 30.53
N LYS A 503 -10.92 -9.07 29.42
CA LYS A 503 -9.95 -10.17 29.46
C LYS A 503 -8.62 -9.62 29.97
N ALA A 504 -7.96 -10.35 30.87
CA ALA A 504 -6.66 -9.92 31.38
C ALA A 504 -5.56 -10.05 30.32
N ILE A 505 -5.72 -10.97 29.36
CA ILE A 505 -4.79 -11.16 28.24
C ILE A 505 -5.55 -11.32 26.91
N ASP A 506 -5.29 -10.39 25.98
CA ASP A 506 -5.72 -10.50 24.59
C ASP A 506 -4.61 -11.07 23.70
N VAL A 507 -4.88 -12.18 23.00
CA VAL A 507 -3.92 -12.85 22.14
C VAL A 507 -4.19 -12.52 20.66
N LEU A 508 -3.24 -11.82 20.03
CA LEU A 508 -3.29 -11.52 18.60
C LEU A 508 -2.26 -12.35 17.83
N LEU A 509 -2.73 -13.22 16.92
CA LEU A 509 -1.85 -14.00 16.05
C LEU A 509 -1.63 -13.29 14.72
N THR A 510 -0.38 -13.21 14.28
CA THR A 510 -0.03 -12.57 13.01
C THR A 510 0.95 -13.40 12.19
N ALA A 511 0.92 -13.22 10.86
CA ALA A 511 1.91 -13.79 9.96
C ALA A 511 2.24 -12.86 8.78
N PRO A 512 3.39 -13.01 8.12
CA PRO A 512 3.75 -12.18 6.97
C PRO A 512 2.82 -12.35 5.76
N THR A 513 2.21 -13.52 5.57
CA THR A 513 1.38 -13.84 4.40
C THR A 513 0.00 -14.38 4.80
N GLY A 514 -0.99 -14.19 3.93
CA GLY A 514 -2.35 -14.71 4.15
C GLY A 514 -2.43 -16.23 4.26
N LYS A 515 -1.58 -16.96 3.53
CA LYS A 515 -1.49 -18.43 3.64
C LYS A 515 -0.97 -18.86 5.01
N ALA A 516 0.08 -18.20 5.51
CA ALA A 516 0.62 -18.48 6.85
C ALA A 516 -0.39 -18.11 7.95
N ALA A 517 -1.06 -16.96 7.84
CA ALA A 517 -2.10 -16.56 8.79
C ALA A 517 -3.27 -17.56 8.79
N SER A 518 -3.71 -18.03 7.62
CA SER A 518 -4.75 -19.05 7.51
C SER A 518 -4.34 -20.38 8.16
N LEU A 519 -3.07 -20.78 8.02
CA LEU A 519 -2.54 -21.98 8.66
C LEU A 519 -2.46 -21.82 10.19
N LEU A 520 -2.06 -20.64 10.69
CA LEU A 520 -2.10 -20.34 12.12
C LEU A 520 -3.53 -20.46 12.64
N ARG A 521 -4.51 -19.84 11.97
CA ARG A 521 -5.92 -19.94 12.35
C ARG A 521 -6.41 -21.39 12.41
N GLN A 522 -6.06 -22.22 11.42
CA GLN A 522 -6.47 -23.63 11.40
C GLN A 522 -5.85 -24.46 12.53
N LYS A 523 -4.61 -24.15 12.94
CA LYS A 523 -3.91 -24.91 13.99
C LYS A 523 -4.23 -24.45 15.40
N THR A 524 -4.59 -23.18 15.54
CA THR A 524 -4.80 -22.51 16.83
C THR A 524 -6.27 -22.34 17.16
N ASP A 525 -7.18 -22.43 16.18
CA ASP A 525 -8.58 -21.99 16.30
C ASP A 525 -8.75 -20.54 16.79
N LEU A 526 -7.67 -19.76 16.82
CA LEU A 526 -7.64 -18.36 17.24
C LEU A 526 -7.66 -17.43 16.01
N PRO A 527 -8.18 -16.19 16.15
CA PRO A 527 -8.13 -15.21 15.07
C PRO A 527 -6.68 -14.91 14.70
N ALA A 528 -6.38 -15.02 13.41
CA ALA A 528 -5.05 -14.74 12.87
C ALA A 528 -5.13 -13.85 11.63
N TYR A 529 -4.27 -12.84 11.59
CA TYR A 529 -4.24 -11.79 10.57
C TYR A 529 -2.87 -11.70 9.90
N THR A 530 -2.79 -10.99 8.78
CA THR A 530 -1.48 -10.64 8.22
C THR A 530 -0.87 -9.47 8.99
N LEU A 531 0.47 -9.37 9.04
CA LEU A 531 1.16 -8.22 9.61
C LEU A 531 0.64 -6.89 9.03
N TYR A 532 0.38 -6.87 7.72
CA TYR A 532 -0.16 -5.70 7.02
C TYR A 532 -1.55 -5.27 7.54
N GLN A 533 -2.45 -6.23 7.81
CA GLN A 533 -3.79 -5.93 8.32
C GLN A 533 -3.70 -5.27 9.70
N VAL A 534 -2.88 -5.83 10.59
CA VAL A 534 -2.72 -5.30 11.96
C VAL A 534 -2.11 -3.90 11.94
N ILE A 535 -1.10 -3.67 11.12
CA ILE A 535 -0.44 -2.36 11.02
C ILE A 535 -1.43 -1.31 10.50
N LEU A 536 -2.17 -1.59 9.43
CA LEU A 536 -3.14 -0.62 8.89
C LEU A 536 -4.29 -0.30 9.84
N ASP A 537 -4.79 -1.29 10.57
CA ASP A 537 -5.89 -1.07 11.52
C ASP A 537 -5.44 -0.29 12.77
N SER A 538 -4.14 -0.31 13.09
CA SER A 538 -3.55 0.44 14.22
C SER A 538 -3.34 1.94 13.94
N TYR A 539 -3.44 2.39 12.67
CA TYR A 539 -3.31 3.80 12.29
C TYR A 539 -4.68 4.37 11.85
N PRO A 540 -5.41 5.08 12.73
CA PRO A 540 -6.78 5.53 12.46
C PRO A 540 -6.93 6.59 11.34
N VAL A 541 -5.82 7.10 10.79
CA VAL A 541 -5.83 8.20 9.81
C VAL A 541 -6.19 7.75 8.38
N LEU A 542 -6.20 6.44 8.09
CA LEU A 542 -6.34 5.92 6.70
C LEU A 542 -7.68 5.23 6.36
N ASN A 543 -8.64 5.10 7.28
CA ASN A 543 -9.77 4.18 7.08
C ASN A 543 -11.15 4.87 6.93
N LEU A 544 -11.45 5.43 5.75
CA LEU A 544 -12.85 5.68 5.34
C LEU A 544 -13.46 4.48 4.59
N ALA A 545 -12.65 3.70 3.86
CA ALA A 545 -13.14 2.57 3.05
C ALA A 545 -13.27 1.24 3.83
N THR A 546 -12.40 1.01 4.83
CA THR A 546 -12.42 -0.23 5.62
C THR A 546 -13.41 -0.14 6.79
N CYS A 547 -13.57 1.04 7.40
CA CYS A 547 -14.61 1.28 8.40
C CYS A 547 -16.01 0.95 7.85
N CYS A 548 -16.35 1.31 6.62
CA CYS A 548 -17.66 0.96 6.04
C CYS A 548 -17.88 -0.57 5.88
N ARG A 549 -16.84 -1.35 5.56
CA ARG A 549 -16.97 -2.81 5.43
C ARG A 549 -17.00 -3.53 6.77
N MET A 550 -16.36 -2.99 7.81
CA MET A 550 -16.47 -3.49 9.18
C MET A 550 -17.79 -3.09 9.83
N PHE A 551 -18.26 -1.85 9.63
CA PHE A 551 -19.54 -1.38 10.16
C PHE A 551 -20.71 -2.19 9.57
N LEU A 552 -20.66 -2.53 8.28
CA LEU A 552 -21.66 -3.41 7.63
C LEU A 552 -21.56 -4.89 8.06
N ARG A 553 -20.43 -5.34 8.61
CA ARG A 553 -20.29 -6.69 9.19
C ARG A 553 -20.71 -6.75 10.65
N LEU A 554 -20.43 -5.71 11.43
CA LEU A 554 -20.87 -5.58 12.82
C LEU A 554 -22.40 -5.38 12.89
N LEU A 555 -22.99 -4.60 11.99
CA LEU A 555 -24.45 -4.47 11.84
C LEU A 555 -25.16 -5.75 11.35
N ARG A 556 -24.43 -6.79 10.92
CA ARG A 556 -25.00 -8.11 10.60
C ARG A 556 -24.91 -9.11 11.75
N GLN A 557 -24.12 -8.83 12.78
CA GLN A 557 -24.04 -9.66 13.99
C GLN A 557 -24.99 -9.19 15.09
N GLU A 558 -25.37 -7.90 15.10
CA GLU A 558 -26.51 -7.42 15.87
C GLU A 558 -27.74 -7.42 14.96
N GLY A 559 -28.67 -8.34 15.20
CA GLY A 559 -29.93 -8.46 14.46
C GLY A 559 -30.86 -7.26 14.66
N VAL A 560 -30.47 -6.09 14.15
CA VAL A 560 -31.31 -4.89 14.09
C VAL A 560 -32.05 -4.91 12.75
N PRO A 561 -33.40 -4.98 12.74
CA PRO A 561 -34.15 -4.86 11.50
C PRO A 561 -34.01 -3.42 10.96
N LEU A 562 -33.53 -3.30 9.73
CA LEU A 562 -33.50 -2.06 8.97
C LEU A 562 -34.94 -1.63 8.65
N ASN A 563 -35.35 -0.48 9.18
CA ASN A 563 -36.37 0.38 8.58
C ASN A 563 -35.68 1.57 7.92
#